data_AF-A0A949TYL5-F1
#
_entry.id   AF-A0A949TYL5-F1
#
_cell.length_a   1.000
_cell.length_b   1.000
_cell.length_c   1.000
_cell.angle_alpha   90.00
_cell.angle_beta   90.00
_cell.angle_gamma   90.00
#
_symmetry.space_group_name_H-M   'P 1'
#
loop_
_entity.id
_entity.type
_entity.pdbx_description
1 polymer ?
#
loop_
_entity_poly.entity_id
_entity_poly.type
_entity_poly.pdbx_seq_one_letter_code
_entity_poly.pdbx_strand_id
1 'polypeptide(L)' 'MPLTGLNHYLVVSKNLERSRKFYEQVLGLELADRPDFGFPGYWLKIGDEICVHLASQEPNEIRDTYLLKKHPSGTTGS' A
#
# COMPACT_ATOMS: atom_id res chain seq x y z
N MET A 1 19.44 3.41 22.01
CA MET A 1 18.03 3.86 22.03
C MET A 1 17.16 2.76 21.42
N PRO A 2 16.05 2.38 22.05
CA PRO A 2 15.10 1.43 21.47
C PRO A 2 14.25 2.09 20.37
N LEU A 3 13.59 1.27 19.55
CA LEU A 3 12.55 1.71 18.61
C LEU A 3 11.36 2.32 19.39
N THR A 4 10.79 3.40 18.87
CA THR A 4 9.71 4.16 19.53
C THR A 4 8.36 4.05 18.83
N GLY A 5 8.31 3.48 17.63
CA GLY A 5 7.07 3.35 16.88
C GLY A 5 7.25 2.75 15.49
N LEU A 6 6.11 2.50 14.84
CA LEU A 6 6.02 2.15 13.43
C LEU A 6 5.49 3.38 12.67
N ASN A 7 6.18 3.78 11.60
CA ASN A 7 5.73 4.93 10.81
C ASN A 7 4.60 4.56 9.85
N HIS A 8 4.82 3.58 8.97
CA HIS A 8 3.81 3.09 8.03
C HIS A 8 4.11 1.67 7.57
N TYR A 9 3.16 1.06 6.85
CA TYR A 9 3.34 -0.23 6.18
C TYR A 9 2.67 -0.24 4.79
N LEU A 10 3.13 -1.17 3.93
CA LEU A 10 2.60 -1.38 2.59
C LEU A 10 1.77 -2.66 2.52
N VAL A 11 0.60 -2.57 1.90
CA VAL A 11 -0.23 -3.73 1.54
C VAL A 11 -0.35 -3.80 0.02
N VAL A 12 0.03 -4.95 -0.54
CA VAL A 12 -0.27 -5.29 -1.94
C VAL A 12 -1.65 -5.96 -1.97
N SER A 13 -2.65 -5.24 -2.47
CA SER A 13 -4.05 -5.63 -2.38
C SER A 13 -4.57 -6.29 -3.66
N LYS A 14 -5.29 -7.41 -3.51
CA LYS A 14 -6.08 -8.07 -4.57
C LYS A 14 -7.17 -7.17 -5.14
N ASN A 15 -7.76 -6.30 -4.32
CA ASN A 15 -8.82 -5.39 -4.76
C ASN A 15 -8.59 -4.03 -4.10
N LEU A 16 -7.93 -3.16 -4.84
CA LEU A 16 -7.44 -1.89 -4.33
C LEU A 16 -8.57 -0.98 -3.84
N GLU A 17 -9.66 -0.87 -4.60
CA GLU A 17 -10.82 -0.04 -4.23
C GLU A 17 -11.54 -0.59 -2.99
N ARG A 18 -11.73 -1.91 -2.91
CA ARG A 18 -12.37 -2.52 -1.74
C ARG A 18 -11.51 -2.32 -0.49
N SER A 19 -10.19 -2.47 -0.60
CA SER A 19 -9.27 -2.18 0.50
C SER A 19 -9.33 -0.72 0.92
N ARG A 20 -9.25 0.23 -0.03
CA ARG A 20 -9.37 1.67 0.27
C ARG A 20 -10.65 1.96 1.04
N LYS A 21 -11.80 1.48 0.54
CA LYS A 21 -13.10 1.67 1.20
C LYS A 21 -13.14 1.07 2.61
N PHE A 22 -12.51 -0.08 2.84
CA PHE A 22 -12.43 -0.65 4.19
C PHE A 22 -11.65 0.28 5.13
N TYR A 23 -10.47 0.74 4.72
CA TYR A 23 -9.67 1.66 5.53
C TYR A 23 -10.40 2.98 5.79
N GLU A 24 -11.09 3.54 4.80
CA GLU A 24 -11.84 4.80 4.97
C GLU A 24 -13.13 4.62 5.78
N GLN A 25 -13.98 3.68 5.39
CA GLN A 25 -15.37 3.63 5.88
C GLN A 25 -15.53 2.80 7.14
N VAL A 26 -14.65 1.81 7.35
CA VAL A 26 -14.71 0.93 8.53
C VAL A 26 -13.72 1.39 9.60
N LEU A 27 -12.50 1.76 9.19
CA LEU A 27 -11.45 2.16 10.13
C LEU A 27 -11.34 3.68 10.31
N GLY A 28 -11.96 4.48 9.44
CA GLY A 28 -11.97 5.94 9.56
C GLY A 28 -10.67 6.62 9.13
N LEU A 29 -9.82 5.97 8.32
CA LEU A 29 -8.63 6.61 7.75
C LEU A 29 -9.04 7.57 6.63
N GLU A 30 -8.21 8.57 6.39
CA GLU A 30 -8.43 9.55 5.32
C GLU A 30 -7.51 9.27 4.14
N LEU A 31 -7.96 9.57 2.93
CA LEU A 31 -7.11 9.56 1.75
C LEU A 31 -6.04 10.66 1.88
N ALA A 32 -4.81 10.32 1.55
CA ALA A 32 -3.70 11.26 1.47
C ALA A 32 -3.25 11.44 0.01
N ASP A 33 -2.65 12.58 -0.28
CA ASP A 33 -1.99 12.82 -1.56
C ASP A 33 -0.85 11.82 -1.75
N ARG A 34 -0.84 11.18 -2.92
CA ARG A 34 0.16 10.19 -3.31
C ARG A 34 0.83 10.65 -4.60
N PRO A 35 2.17 10.79 -4.63
CA PRO A 35 2.91 11.01 -5.87
C PRO A 35 2.59 9.93 -6.91
N ASP A 36 2.66 10.28 -8.19
CA ASP A 36 2.53 9.28 -9.25
C ASP A 36 3.81 8.43 -9.34
N PHE A 37 3.68 7.16 -8.96
CA PHE A 37 4.76 6.17 -9.03
C PHE A 37 4.66 5.27 -10.28
N GLY A 38 3.72 5.55 -11.20
CA GLY A 38 3.52 4.74 -12.41
C GLY A 38 2.73 3.44 -12.19
N PHE A 39 2.08 3.29 -11.03
CA PHE A 39 1.19 2.15 -10.77
C PHE A 39 0.05 2.50 -9.79
N PRO A 40 -1.11 1.81 -9.89
CA PRO A 40 -2.27 2.10 -9.05
C PRO A 40 -2.03 1.82 -7.57
N GLY A 41 -2.49 2.73 -6.71
CA GLY A 41 -2.30 2.68 -5.28
C GLY A 41 -2.87 3.90 -4.55
N TYR A 42 -2.94 3.81 -3.22
CA TYR A 42 -3.43 4.88 -2.34
C TYR A 42 -2.52 5.03 -1.13
N TRP A 43 -2.42 6.26 -0.63
CA TRP A 43 -1.90 6.52 0.71
C TRP A 43 -3.07 6.88 1.61
N LEU A 44 -3.07 6.36 2.83
CA LEU A 44 -4.08 6.61 3.83
C LEU A 44 -3.42 7.07 5.12
N LYS A 45 -4.03 8.07 5.76
CA LYS A 45 -3.47 8.76 6.93
C LYS A 45 -4.41 8.76 8.13
N ILE A 46 -3.84 8.98 9.30
CA ILE A 46 -4.53 9.31 10.55
C ILE A 46 -4.02 10.68 10.98
N GLY A 47 -4.90 11.69 10.98
CA GLY A 47 -4.47 13.08 11.17
C GLY A 47 -3.49 13.50 10.05
N ASP A 48 -2.27 13.84 10.45
CA ASP A 48 -1.21 14.26 9.51
C ASP A 48 -0.22 13.13 9.15
N GLU A 49 -0.34 11.97 9.79
CA GLU A 49 0.60 10.86 9.58
C GLU A 49 0.08 9.86 8.54
N ILE A 50 0.86 9.63 7.47
CA ILE A 50 0.59 8.57 6.51
C ILE A 50 0.95 7.23 7.15
N CYS A 51 -0.04 6.34 7.30
CA CYS A 51 0.15 5.07 8.01
C CYS A 51 0.05 3.85 7.09
N VAL A 52 -0.71 3.93 6.00
CA VAL A 52 -0.96 2.79 5.12
C VAL A 52 -0.72 3.17 3.67
N HIS A 53 0.18 2.43 3.02
CA HIS A 53 0.31 2.43 1.57
C HIS A 53 -0.43 1.23 1.00
N LEU A 54 -1.25 1.44 -0.01
CA LEU A 54 -1.88 0.39 -0.80
C LEU A 54 -1.25 0.40 -2.20
N ALA A 55 -0.91 -0.77 -2.70
CA ALA A 55 -0.54 -0.99 -4.10
C ALA A 55 -1.43 -2.10 -4.68
N SER A 56 -1.80 -1.99 -5.96
CA SER A 56 -2.53 -3.07 -6.63
C SER A 56 -1.68 -4.34 -6.74
N GLN A 57 -2.28 -5.51 -6.64
CA GLN A 57 -1.66 -6.81 -6.93
C GLN A 57 -1.63 -7.16 -8.42
N GLU A 58 -2.44 -6.49 -9.25
CA GLU A 58 -2.48 -6.72 -10.70
C GLU A 58 -1.09 -6.64 -11.34
N PRO A 59 -0.76 -7.45 -12.35
CA PRO A 59 0.56 -7.42 -12.99
C PRO A 59 0.98 -6.01 -13.42
N ASN A 60 2.16 -5.56 -12.96
CA ASN A 60 2.69 -4.24 -13.29
C ASN A 60 4.23 -4.23 -13.09
N GLU A 61 4.97 -4.07 -14.19
CA GLU A 61 6.44 -4.15 -14.20
C GLU A 61 7.11 -3.00 -13.44
N ILE A 62 6.52 -1.79 -13.50
CA ILE A 62 7.01 -0.61 -12.78
C ILE A 62 6.92 -0.85 -11.28
N ARG A 63 5.77 -1.31 -10.79
CA ARG A 63 5.56 -1.69 -9.39
C ARG A 63 6.53 -2.78 -8.97
N ASP A 64 6.68 -3.85 -9.76
CA ASP A 64 7.53 -4.99 -9.39
C ASP A 64 9.00 -4.58 -9.24
N THR A 65 9.47 -3.71 -10.15
CA THR A 65 10.79 -3.08 -10.04
C THR A 65 10.86 -2.15 -8.82
N TYR A 66 9.88 -1.27 -8.64
CA TYR A 66 9.83 -0.25 -7.58
C TYR A 66 9.79 -0.87 -6.18
N LEU A 67 9.00 -1.92 -5.99
CA LEU A 67 8.87 -2.64 -4.71
C LEU A 67 9.97 -3.69 -4.50
N LEU A 68 10.94 -3.76 -5.42
CA LEU A 68 12.03 -4.74 -5.39
C LEU A 68 11.50 -6.15 -5.17
N LYS A 69 10.44 -6.53 -5.90
CA LYS A 69 9.98 -7.92 -5.87
C LYS A 69 11.14 -8.77 -6.41
N LYS A 70 11.92 -9.37 -5.50
CA LYS A 70 12.71 -10.55 -5.85
C LYS A 70 11.68 -11.50 -6.42
N HIS A 71 11.80 -11.86 -7.68
CA HIS A 71 11.07 -12.98 -8.26
C HIS A 71 11.78 -14.26 -7.78
N PRO A 72 11.33 -14.98 -6.73
CA PRO A 72 11.32 -16.41 -6.85
C PRO A 72 10.10 -16.72 -7.72
N SER A 73 10.36 -17.31 -8.88
CA SER A 73 9.33 -18.06 -9.61
C SER A 73 8.49 -18.87 -8.61
N GLY A 74 7.19 -18.60 -8.52
CA GLY A 74 6.26 -19.51 -7.86
C GLY A 74 5.56 -19.06 -6.57
N THR A 75 5.57 -17.78 -6.17
CA THR A 75 4.60 -17.35 -5.15
C THR A 75 3.29 -16.93 -5.83
N THR A 76 2.40 -17.89 -6.00
CA THR A 76 0.97 -17.60 -6.10
C THR A 76 0.60 -16.83 -4.83
N GLY A 77 0.37 -15.52 -4.99
CA GLY A 77 0.10 -14.62 -3.88
C GLY A 77 -0.96 -15.18 -2.94
N SER A 78 -0.68 -15.00 -1.65
CA SER A 78 -1.48 -15.38 -0.48
C SER A 78 -2.98 -15.36 -0.71
#